data_AF-A0AAN8J050-F1
#
_entry.id   AF-A0AAN8J050-F1
#
_cell.length_a   1.000
_cell.length_b   1.000
_cell.length_c   1.000
_cell.angle_alpha   90.00
_cell.angle_beta   90.00
_cell.angle_gamma   90.00
#
_symmetry.space_group_name_H-M   'P 1'
#
loop_
_entity.id
_entity.type
_entity.pdbx_description
1 polymer ?
#
loop_
_entity_poly.entity_id
_entity_poly.type
_entity_poly.pdbx_seq_one_letter_code
_entity_poly.pdbx_strand_id
1 'polypeptide(L)'
;MLTSIMFYPEKQFLEHLSEHLKLFELEPLRNISVDDVLCSSDRGKIRYVSGYVIAKIKHNLSRKIRNALFVSGKEDNLSTFQNQMDILNSLCSSYDKLKDVSSDVDSLGQIERKQNEREGLTNISDLTFQFFPN
;
A
#
# COMPACT_ATOMS: atom_id res chain seq x y z
N MET A 1 11.83 8.08 -17.21
CA MET A 1 10.61 7.27 -17.00
C MET A 1 10.45 7.07 -15.49
N LEU A 2 9.59 7.85 -14.83
CA LEU A 2 9.49 7.93 -13.35
C LEU A 2 9.12 6.58 -12.70
N THR A 3 8.36 5.76 -13.43
CA THR A 3 7.98 4.40 -13.04
C THR A 3 9.17 3.48 -12.87
N SER A 4 10.23 3.60 -13.68
CA SER A 4 11.44 2.77 -13.59
C SER A 4 12.33 3.16 -12.40
N ILE A 5 12.31 4.43 -11.99
CA ILE A 5 13.07 4.94 -10.84
C ILE A 5 12.45 4.44 -9.52
N MET A 6 11.14 4.17 -9.51
CA MET A 6 10.39 3.70 -8.33
C MET A 6 10.51 2.19 -8.07
N PHE A 7 11.06 1.39 -9.01
CA PHE A 7 11.29 -0.05 -8.79
C PHE A 7 12.46 -0.34 -7.84
N TYR A 8 13.45 0.57 -7.74
CA TYR A 8 14.58 0.42 -6.82
C TYR A 8 14.18 0.67 -5.35
N PRO A 9 13.36 1.70 -5.04
CA PRO A 9 12.67 1.81 -3.75
C PRO A 9 11.70 0.67 -3.44
N GLU A 10 11.13 0.01 -4.45
CA GLU A 10 10.11 -1.05 -4.28
C GLU A 10 10.68 -2.31 -3.60
N LYS A 11 11.93 -2.67 -3.91
CA LYS A 11 12.62 -3.78 -3.23
C LYS A 11 12.98 -3.43 -1.78
N GLN A 12 13.50 -2.22 -1.55
CA GLN A 12 13.80 -1.74 -0.19
C GLN A 12 12.55 -1.60 0.66
N PHE A 13 11.44 -1.13 0.08
CA PHE A 13 10.14 -1.05 0.75
C PHE A 13 9.63 -2.42 1.18
N LEU A 14 9.72 -3.44 0.32
CA LEU A 14 9.30 -4.80 0.65
C LEU A 14 10.23 -5.52 1.64
N GLU A 15 11.54 -5.28 1.55
CA GLU A 15 12.53 -5.77 2.53
C GLU A 15 12.30 -5.12 3.91
N HIS A 16 12.04 -3.80 3.96
CA HIS A 16 11.67 -3.11 5.20
C HIS A 16 10.32 -3.52 5.77
N LEU A 17 9.31 -3.78 4.94
CA LEU A 17 8.00 -4.28 5.41
C LEU A 17 8.14 -5.68 6.00
N SER A 18 8.99 -6.53 5.40
CA SER A 18 9.33 -7.85 5.91
C SER A 18 10.11 -7.79 7.23
N GLU A 19 10.98 -6.81 7.42
CA GLU A 19 11.72 -6.57 8.67
C GLU A 19 10.82 -5.98 9.76
N HIS A 20 9.94 -5.03 9.43
CA HIS A 20 8.97 -4.44 10.36
C HIS A 20 7.92 -5.44 10.85
N LEU A 21 7.52 -6.41 10.02
CA LEU A 21 6.57 -7.45 10.44
C LEU A 21 7.21 -8.52 11.35
N LYS A 22 8.55 -8.58 11.44
CA LYS A 22 9.26 -9.48 12.35
C LYS A 22 9.57 -8.86 13.72
N LEU A 23 9.41 -7.56 13.89
CA LEU A 23 9.76 -6.85 15.11
C LEU A 23 8.54 -6.10 15.64
N PHE A 24 7.78 -6.77 16.50
CA PHE A 24 7.16 -6.08 17.63
C PHE A 24 8.28 -5.56 18.53
N GLU A 25 8.88 -4.44 18.16
CA GLU A 25 9.59 -3.51 19.04
C GLU A 25 9.86 -2.24 18.21
N LEU A 26 8.98 -1.26 18.42
CA LEU A 26 9.01 0.07 17.85
C LEU A 26 10.28 0.81 18.31
N GLU A 27 11.31 0.86 17.46
CA GLU A 27 12.24 1.98 17.49
C GLU A 27 11.71 3.07 16.54
N PRO A 28 11.53 4.32 17.02
CA PRO A 28 11.01 5.39 16.20
C PRO A 28 12.02 5.69 15.09
N LEU A 29 11.58 5.61 13.84
CA LEU A 29 12.32 6.07 12.68
C LEU A 29 12.80 7.51 12.95
N ARG A 30 14.08 7.65 13.29
CA ARG A 30 14.70 8.92 13.67
C ARG A 30 14.64 9.89 12.48
N ASN A 31 13.95 11.00 12.74
CA ASN A 31 14.19 12.35 12.23
C ASN A 31 14.45 12.49 10.73
N ILE A 32 13.37 12.46 9.94
CA ILE A 32 13.25 13.43 8.86
C ILE A 32 12.36 14.55 9.43
N SER A 33 12.97 15.66 9.81
CA SER A 33 12.23 16.89 10.13
C SER A 33 11.62 17.39 8.82
N VAL A 34 10.31 17.25 8.69
CA VAL A 34 9.51 17.94 7.69
C VAL A 34 8.34 18.56 8.44
N ASP A 35 8.52 19.77 8.95
CA ASP A 35 7.43 20.59 9.47
C ASP A 35 6.57 21.14 8.31
N ASP A 36 6.01 20.26 7.47
CA ASP A 36 5.03 20.65 6.46
C ASP A 36 3.85 19.68 6.53
N VAL A 37 2.78 20.13 7.18
CA VAL A 37 1.45 19.52 7.10
C VAL A 37 1.12 19.29 5.62
N LEU A 38 1.29 18.06 5.13
CA LEU A 38 1.07 17.71 3.72
C LEU A 38 -0.27 18.29 3.25
N CYS A 39 -0.24 19.14 2.22
CA CYS A 39 -1.46 19.72 1.69
C CYS A 39 -2.36 18.63 1.08
N SER A 40 -3.67 18.88 1.02
CA SER A 40 -4.66 17.87 0.58
C SER A 40 -4.38 17.31 -0.83
N SER A 41 -3.77 18.11 -1.70
CA SER A 41 -3.35 17.70 -3.04
C SER A 41 -2.26 16.63 -3.00
N ASP A 42 -1.26 16.78 -2.13
CA ASP A 42 -0.16 15.83 -1.99
C ASP A 42 -0.62 14.54 -1.32
N ARG A 43 -1.51 14.64 -0.32
CA ARG A 43 -2.17 13.46 0.27
C ARG A 43 -3.01 12.71 -0.77
N GLY A 44 -3.72 13.42 -1.65
CA GLY A 44 -4.42 12.84 -2.80
C GLY A 44 -3.49 12.17 -3.82
N LYS A 45 -2.25 12.65 -3.99
CA LYS A 45 -1.25 11.96 -4.83
C LYS A 45 -0.70 10.72 -4.14
N ILE A 46 -0.39 10.81 -2.85
CA ILE A 46 0.10 9.68 -2.03
C ILE A 46 -0.92 8.56 -2.08
N ARG A 47 -2.18 8.85 -1.74
CA ARG A 47 -3.28 7.88 -1.78
C ARG A 47 -3.43 7.24 -3.18
N TYR A 48 -3.18 8.02 -4.23
CA TYR A 48 -3.31 7.54 -5.61
C TYR A 48 -2.21 6.55 -5.95
N VAL A 49 -0.96 6.94 -5.69
CA VAL A 49 0.21 6.11 -5.98
C VAL A 49 0.18 4.85 -5.12
N SER A 50 -0.11 4.98 -3.83
CA SER A 50 -0.22 3.85 -2.91
C SER A 50 -1.29 2.85 -3.36
N GLY A 51 -2.45 3.32 -3.82
CA GLY A 51 -3.52 2.46 -4.32
C GLY A 51 -3.10 1.68 -5.57
N TYR A 52 -2.34 2.32 -6.46
CA TYR A 52 -1.77 1.68 -7.64
C TYR A 52 -0.72 0.62 -7.28
N VAL A 53 0.18 0.94 -6.35
CA VAL A 53 1.24 0.04 -5.89
C VAL A 53 0.64 -1.19 -5.22
N ILE A 54 -0.30 -1.00 -4.28
CA ILE A 54 -1.00 -2.10 -3.60
C ILE A 54 -1.71 -3.00 -4.63
N ALA A 55 -2.40 -2.41 -5.62
CA ALA A 55 -3.05 -3.18 -6.69
C ALA A 55 -2.05 -4.09 -7.43
N LYS A 56 -0.88 -3.56 -7.80
CA LYS A 56 0.18 -4.33 -8.47
C LYS A 56 0.76 -5.44 -7.60
N ILE A 57 1.07 -5.15 -6.35
CA ILE A 57 1.64 -6.13 -5.43
C ILE A 57 0.63 -7.27 -5.21
N LYS A 58 -0.65 -6.94 -4.96
CA LYS A 58 -1.72 -7.94 -4.84
C LYS A 58 -1.83 -8.79 -6.10
N HIS A 59 -1.80 -8.19 -7.29
CA HIS A 59 -1.83 -8.95 -8.54
C HIS A 59 -0.68 -9.95 -8.64
N ASN A 60 0.55 -9.51 -8.34
CA ASN A 60 1.74 -10.36 -8.36
C ASN A 60 1.65 -11.47 -7.31
N LEU A 61 1.17 -11.16 -6.12
CA LEU A 61 1.02 -12.11 -5.02
C LEU A 61 -0.05 -13.15 -5.33
N SER A 62 -1.18 -12.76 -5.91
CA SER A 62 -2.21 -13.68 -6.40
C SER A 62 -1.67 -14.65 -7.46
N ARG A 63 -0.72 -14.22 -8.31
CA ARG A 63 -0.04 -15.13 -9.24
C ARG A 63 0.88 -16.10 -8.51
N LYS A 64 1.65 -15.62 -7.51
CA LYS A 64 2.53 -16.47 -6.69
C LYS A 64 1.74 -17.52 -5.90
N ILE A 65 0.63 -17.14 -5.26
CA ILE A 65 -0.28 -18.03 -4.53
C ILE A 65 -0.81 -19.11 -5.49
N ARG A 66 -1.39 -18.72 -6.64
CA ARG A 66 -1.89 -19.68 -7.63
C ARG A 66 -0.81 -20.67 -8.06
N ASN A 67 0.39 -20.21 -8.35
CA ASN A 67 1.48 -21.09 -8.76
C ASN A 67 1.95 -22.02 -7.63
N ALA A 68 1.95 -21.54 -6.38
CA ALA A 68 2.35 -22.35 -5.22
C ALA A 68 1.33 -23.47 -4.91
N LEU A 69 0.03 -23.26 -5.17
CA LEU A 69 -1.02 -24.26 -4.95
C LEU A 69 -0.84 -25.55 -5.78
N PHE A 70 -0.17 -25.48 -6.93
CA PHE A 70 0.00 -26.62 -7.85
C PHE A 70 1.39 -27.26 -7.78
N VAL A 71 2.28 -26.77 -6.92
CA VAL A 71 3.65 -27.27 -6.78
C VAL A 71 3.84 -27.90 -5.40
N SER A 72 3.99 -29.22 -5.34
CA SER A 72 4.27 -29.98 -4.12
C SER A 72 5.57 -29.50 -3.44
N GLY A 73 5.56 -29.38 -2.11
CA GLY A 73 6.74 -28.97 -1.34
C GLY A 73 6.95 -27.46 -1.20
N LYS A 74 5.94 -26.63 -1.53
CA LYS A 74 5.96 -25.17 -1.36
C LYS A 74 4.93 -24.64 -0.36
N GLU A 75 4.44 -25.48 0.54
CA GLU A 75 3.40 -25.14 1.52
C GLU A 75 3.79 -23.95 2.42
N ASP A 76 5.05 -23.89 2.88
CA ASP A 76 5.54 -22.76 3.69
C ASP A 76 5.60 -21.43 2.93
N ASN A 77 5.81 -21.49 1.61
CA ASN A 77 5.77 -20.29 0.77
C ASN A 77 4.33 -19.84 0.55
N LEU A 78 3.39 -20.77 0.45
CA LEU A 78 1.98 -20.46 0.28
C LEU A 78 1.42 -19.71 1.49
N SER A 79 1.70 -20.19 2.72
CA SER A 79 1.27 -19.52 3.95
C SER A 79 1.86 -18.12 4.06
N THR A 80 3.14 -17.95 3.72
CA THR A 80 3.81 -16.64 3.69
C THR A 80 3.13 -15.70 2.70
N PHE A 81 2.83 -16.16 1.48
CA PHE A 81 2.15 -15.33 0.49
C PHE A 81 0.71 -14.98 0.88
N GLN A 82 -0.01 -15.88 1.55
CA GLN A 82 -1.35 -15.60 2.06
C GLN A 82 -1.31 -14.53 3.16
N ASN A 83 -0.40 -14.64 4.12
CA ASN A 83 -0.22 -13.63 5.16
C ASN A 83 0.09 -12.24 4.57
N GLN A 84 0.97 -12.17 3.57
CA GLN A 84 1.25 -10.92 2.85
C GLN A 84 0.00 -10.37 2.14
N MET A 85 -0.86 -11.23 1.61
CA MET A 85 -2.09 -10.83 0.94
C MET A 85 -3.10 -10.25 1.94
N ASP A 86 -3.21 -10.86 3.12
CA ASP A 86 -4.12 -10.40 4.17
C ASP A 86 -3.73 -9.03 4.70
N ILE A 87 -2.43 -8.77 4.85
CA ILE A 87 -1.91 -7.43 5.20
C ILE A 87 -2.26 -6.42 4.12
N LEU A 88 -2.08 -6.75 2.84
CA LEU A 88 -2.44 -5.83 1.75
C LEU A 88 -3.96 -5.61 1.69
N ASN A 89 -4.77 -6.62 2.01
CA ASN A 89 -6.22 -6.51 2.07
C ASN A 89 -6.68 -5.62 3.22
N SER A 90 -6.01 -5.62 4.37
CA SER A 90 -6.37 -4.74 5.51
C SER A 90 -6.14 -3.25 5.20
N LEU A 91 -5.22 -2.94 4.28
CA LEU A 91 -5.00 -1.59 3.77
C LEU A 91 -6.05 -1.16 2.73
N CYS A 92 -6.80 -2.11 2.18
CA CYS A 92 -7.83 -1.84 1.17
C CYS A 92 -9.20 -1.65 1.84
N SER A 93 -10.00 -0.72 1.32
CA SER A 93 -11.40 -0.58 1.73
C SER A 93 -12.25 -0.15 0.55
N SER A 94 -13.55 -0.43 0.58
CA SER A 94 -14.49 0.08 -0.43
C SER A 94 -14.60 1.60 -0.32
N TYR A 95 -14.81 2.29 -1.45
CA TYR A 95 -14.97 3.74 -1.48
C TYR A 95 -16.09 4.21 -0.53
N ASP A 96 -17.24 3.53 -0.52
CA ASP A 96 -18.38 3.89 0.34
C ASP A 96 -18.00 3.89 1.83
N LYS A 97 -17.31 2.84 2.29
CA LYS A 97 -16.78 2.79 3.66
C LYS A 97 -15.79 3.91 3.94
N LEU A 98 -14.90 4.23 3.00
CA LEU A 98 -13.91 5.30 3.17
C LEU A 98 -14.59 6.66 3.30
N LYS A 99 -15.67 6.91 2.56
CA LYS A 99 -16.43 8.15 2.65
C LYS A 99 -16.99 8.41 4.06
N ASP A 100 -17.31 7.34 4.78
CA ASP A 100 -17.87 7.42 6.14
C ASP A 100 -16.79 7.51 7.23
N VAL A 101 -15.61 6.93 7.02
CA VAL A 101 -14.59 6.75 8.07
C VAL A 101 -13.27 7.49 7.85
N SER A 102 -13.02 8.03 6.66
CA SER A 102 -11.78 8.75 6.35
C SER A 102 -11.76 10.10 7.04
N SER A 103 -10.65 10.40 7.72
CA SER A 103 -10.39 11.73 8.28
C SER A 103 -9.87 12.71 7.22
N ASP A 104 -9.38 12.20 6.09
CA ASP A 104 -8.90 13.00 4.96
C ASP A 104 -9.83 12.88 3.73
N VAL A 105 -10.98 13.55 3.84
CA VAL A 105 -12.04 13.58 2.81
C VAL A 105 -11.57 14.25 1.52
N ASP A 106 -10.72 15.27 1.63
CA ASP A 106 -10.19 15.99 0.46
C ASP A 106 -9.36 15.06 -0.43
N SER A 107 -8.51 14.22 0.17
CA SER A 107 -7.75 13.25 -0.62
C SER A 107 -8.65 12.19 -1.25
N LEU A 108 -9.77 11.80 -0.63
CA LEU A 108 -10.76 10.92 -1.29
C LEU A 108 -11.36 11.58 -2.54
N GLY A 109 -11.75 12.86 -2.46
CA GLY A 109 -12.31 13.58 -3.60
C GLY A 109 -11.32 13.73 -4.76
N GLN A 110 -10.03 13.93 -4.45
CA GLN A 110 -8.97 13.94 -5.47
C GLN A 110 -8.79 12.57 -6.13
N ILE A 111 -8.92 11.50 -5.35
CA ILE A 111 -8.79 10.12 -5.83
C ILE A 111 -9.95 9.73 -6.73
N GLU A 112 -11.18 10.04 -6.32
CA GLU A 112 -12.38 9.77 -7.11
C GLU A 112 -12.26 10.34 -8.52
N ARG A 113 -11.83 11.61 -8.64
CA ARG A 113 -11.58 12.25 -9.95
C ARG A 113 -10.56 11.47 -10.78
N LYS A 114 -9.40 11.14 -10.19
CA LYS A 114 -8.33 10.39 -10.87
C LYS A 114 -8.71 8.94 -11.20
N GLN A 115 -9.59 8.34 -10.41
CA GLN A 115 -10.13 7.01 -10.67
C GLN A 115 -11.08 7.04 -11.86
N ASN A 116 -11.95 8.04 -11.94
CA ASN A 116 -12.85 8.21 -13.09
C ASN A 116 -12.04 8.41 -14.40
N GLU A 117 -10.86 9.03 -14.34
CA GLU A 117 -9.99 9.19 -15.50
C GLU A 117 -9.23 7.90 -15.91
N ARG A 118 -8.94 6.99 -14.97
CA ARG A 118 -8.05 5.83 -15.20
C ARG A 118 -8.68 4.45 -14.95
N GLU A 119 -9.91 4.42 -14.45
CA GLU A 119 -10.81 3.27 -14.28
C GLU A 119 -10.21 2.00 -13.63
N GLY A 120 -9.26 2.11 -12.69
CA GLY A 120 -8.58 0.90 -12.22
C GLY A 120 -7.83 0.97 -10.89
N LEU A 121 -8.14 1.92 -10.02
CA LEU A 121 -7.38 2.07 -8.76
C LEU A 121 -8.03 1.28 -7.61
N THR A 122 -7.18 0.64 -6.80
CA THR A 122 -7.63 0.09 -5.50
C THR A 122 -7.82 1.23 -4.50
N ASN A 123 -8.96 1.24 -3.83
CA ASN A 123 -9.25 2.16 -2.73
C ASN A 123 -8.54 1.70 -1.45
N ILE A 124 -7.88 2.64 -0.77
CA ILE A 124 -7.03 2.35 0.39
C ILE A 124 -7.39 3.27 1.56
N SER A 125 -7.20 2.77 2.77
CA SER A 125 -7.50 3.51 3.99
C SER A 125 -6.45 4.56 4.35
N ASP A 126 -6.83 5.46 5.26
CA ASP A 126 -6.00 6.52 5.83
C ASP A 126 -4.77 5.97 6.56
N LEU A 127 -4.79 4.70 6.96
CA LEU A 127 -3.64 4.00 7.52
C LEU A 127 -2.42 4.06 6.58
N THR A 128 -2.65 4.18 5.28
CA THR A 128 -1.57 4.31 4.31
C THR A 128 -0.75 5.59 4.47
N PHE A 129 -1.28 6.63 5.13
CA PHE A 129 -0.52 7.83 5.47
C PHE A 129 0.44 7.62 6.64
N GLN A 130 0.23 6.62 7.50
CA GLN A 130 1.14 6.34 8.64
C GLN A 130 2.55 5.95 8.19
N PHE A 131 2.72 5.55 6.92
CA PHE A 131 4.01 5.21 6.32
C PHE A 131 4.76 6.42 5.77
N PHE A 132 4.13 7.60 5.73
CA PHE A 132 4.73 8.84 5.29
C PHE A 132 4.90 9.74 6.52
N PRO A 133 6.10 10.26 6.81
CA PRO A 133 6.29 11.16 7.95
C PRO A 133 5.39 12.39 7.79
N ASN A 134 4.80 12.83 8.92
CA ASN A 134 4.15 14.13 9.03
C ASN A 134 5.18 15.26 8.95
#